data_AF-A0AB35F1A2-F1
#
_entry.id   AF-A0AB35F1A2-F1
#
_cell.length_a   1.000
_cell.length_b   1.000
_cell.length_c   1.000
_cell.angle_alpha   90.00
_cell.angle_beta   90.00
_cell.angle_gamma   90.00
#
_symmetry.space_group_name_H-M   'P 1'
#
loop_
_entity.id
_entity.type
_entity.pdbx_description
1 polymer ?
#
loop_
_entity_poly.entity_id
_entity_poly.type
_entity_poly.pdbx_seq_one_letter_code
_entity_poly.pdbx_strand_id
1 'polypeptide(L)'
;MKNVGDLMKRLQKMMPANVKPAFTTGEELLAWQKEQGKIRAAALARENRAMKMQRTFNRSGIRPLHQNCSFDNYKIETTGQMNALAAARQYVDEFDGNIASFIFSGKPGTGKNHLAAAICNELLLRGKSVLIITVADIMSAMKDTFSNRETSEEQLLNDLSNVDLLVIDEIGVQTESRYEKVIINQIVDRRSSSKRPTGMLTNHNIDEMTRLLGERVMDRMKLGNSLYVIFDWDSYRSRVTGKEY
;
A
#
# COMPACT_ATOMS: atom_id res chain seq x y z
N MET A 1 -50.43 27.70 -24.16
CA MET A 1 -49.28 27.47 -23.24
C MET A 1 -48.96 25.99 -23.25
N LYS A 2 -47.72 25.59 -23.51
CA LYS A 2 -47.33 24.17 -23.46
C LYS A 2 -47.33 23.72 -21.99
N ASN A 3 -48.11 22.70 -21.65
CA ASN A 3 -48.09 22.11 -20.32
C ASN A 3 -46.99 21.03 -20.22
N VAL A 4 -46.64 20.63 -19.00
CA VAL A 4 -45.59 19.63 -18.73
C VAL A 4 -45.87 18.31 -19.46
N GLY A 5 -47.15 17.92 -19.60
CA GLY A 5 -47.55 16.70 -20.30
C GLY A 5 -47.20 16.70 -21.79
N ASP A 6 -47.38 17.83 -22.48
CA ASP A 6 -47.04 17.98 -23.89
C ASP A 6 -45.52 17.94 -24.14
N LEU A 7 -44.75 18.51 -23.22
CA LEU A 7 -43.29 18.45 -23.26
C LEU A 7 -42.79 17.01 -23.07
N MET A 8 -43.31 16.31 -22.06
CA MET A 8 -42.89 14.94 -21.73
C MET A 8 -43.28 13.93 -22.81
N LYS A 9 -44.45 14.06 -23.44
CA LYS A 9 -44.84 13.23 -24.59
C LYS A 9 -43.90 13.41 -25.79
N ARG A 10 -43.40 14.62 -26.00
CA ARG A 10 -42.40 14.91 -27.06
C ARG A 10 -41.07 14.24 -26.75
N LEU A 11 -40.63 14.31 -25.50
CA LEU A 11 -39.42 13.65 -25.00
C LEU A 11 -39.52 12.12 -25.14
N GLN A 12 -40.66 11.52 -24.77
CA GLN A 12 -40.89 10.08 -24.91
C GLN A 12 -40.84 9.59 -26.36
N LYS A 13 -41.28 10.38 -27.34
CA LYS A 13 -41.14 10.03 -28.77
C LYS A 13 -39.68 10.01 -29.26
N MET A 14 -38.78 10.72 -28.58
CA MET A 14 -37.34 10.75 -28.89
C MET A 14 -36.55 9.69 -28.10
N MET A 15 -37.11 9.19 -27.00
CA MET A 15 -36.45 8.20 -26.14
C MET A 15 -36.78 6.77 -26.59
N PRO A 16 -35.90 5.78 -26.31
CA PRO A 16 -36.22 4.39 -26.56
C PRO A 16 -37.47 3.93 -25.80
N ALA A 17 -38.24 3.01 -26.38
CA ALA A 17 -39.60 2.63 -25.96
C ALA A 17 -39.73 2.12 -24.50
N ASN A 18 -38.63 1.76 -23.85
CA ASN A 18 -38.61 1.17 -22.51
C ASN A 18 -37.94 2.06 -21.44
N VAL A 19 -37.61 3.32 -21.76
CA VAL A 19 -36.94 4.20 -20.80
C VAL A 19 -37.95 4.84 -19.87
N LYS A 20 -37.76 4.62 -18.58
CA LYS A 20 -38.53 5.26 -17.49
C LYS A 20 -37.67 6.30 -16.78
N PRO A 21 -38.27 7.31 -16.14
CA PRO A 21 -37.52 8.21 -15.25
C PRO A 21 -36.78 7.39 -14.19
N ALA A 22 -35.48 7.65 -14.03
CA ALA A 22 -34.67 6.97 -13.01
C ALA A 22 -35.09 7.37 -11.58
N PHE A 23 -35.72 8.54 -11.42
CA PHE A 23 -36.20 9.07 -10.15
C PHE A 23 -37.59 9.64 -10.33
N THR A 24 -38.43 9.47 -9.31
CA THR A 24 -39.81 9.96 -9.29
C THR A 24 -39.99 11.15 -8.36
N THR A 25 -39.07 11.32 -7.40
CA THR A 25 -39.07 12.43 -6.45
C THR A 25 -37.72 13.15 -6.41
N GLY A 26 -37.72 14.41 -5.98
CA GLY A 26 -36.48 15.17 -5.76
C GLY A 26 -35.63 14.61 -4.61
N GLU A 27 -36.26 13.95 -3.64
CA GLU A 27 -35.60 13.32 -2.49
C GLU A 27 -34.77 12.11 -2.93
N GLU A 28 -35.34 11.24 -3.79
CA GLU A 28 -34.63 10.12 -4.41
C GLU A 28 -33.40 10.60 -5.21
N LEU A 29 -33.56 11.66 -6.01
CA LEU A 29 -32.48 12.24 -6.78
C LEU A 29 -31.36 12.79 -5.89
N LEU A 30 -31.69 13.51 -4.83
CA LEU A 30 -30.71 14.08 -3.89
C LEU A 30 -29.96 12.99 -3.13
N ALA A 31 -30.66 11.93 -2.68
CA ALA A 31 -30.05 10.80 -2.02
C ALA A 31 -29.03 10.10 -2.94
N TRP A 32 -29.43 9.83 -4.19
CA TRP A 32 -28.55 9.23 -5.20
C TRP A 32 -27.34 10.13 -5.51
N GLN A 33 -27.54 11.44 -5.69
CA GLN A 33 -26.44 12.38 -5.93
C GLN A 33 -25.44 12.41 -4.77
N LYS A 34 -25.93 12.38 -3.53
CA LYS A 34 -25.09 12.35 -2.33
C LYS A 34 -24.27 11.06 -2.25
N GLU A 35 -24.89 9.92 -2.57
CA GLU A 35 -24.20 8.63 -2.58
C GLU A 35 -23.12 8.57 -3.68
N GLN A 36 -23.45 8.96 -4.91
CA GLN A 36 -22.48 9.04 -6.01
C GLN A 36 -21.35 10.04 -5.71
N GLY A 37 -21.68 11.17 -5.09
CA GLY A 37 -20.71 12.16 -4.63
C GLY A 37 -19.71 11.58 -3.62
N LYS A 38 -20.17 10.76 -2.66
CA LYS A 38 -19.29 10.07 -1.71
C LYS A 38 -18.35 9.09 -2.41
N ILE A 39 -18.87 8.28 -3.34
CA ILE A 39 -18.07 7.30 -4.10
C ILE A 39 -16.97 8.03 -4.89
N ARG A 40 -17.35 9.09 -5.63
CA ARG A 40 -16.41 9.87 -6.44
C ARG A 40 -15.38 10.62 -5.59
N ALA A 41 -15.80 11.22 -4.47
CA ALA A 41 -14.88 11.89 -3.55
C ALA A 41 -13.86 10.91 -2.95
N ALA A 42 -14.30 9.70 -2.58
CA ALA A 42 -13.41 8.66 -2.07
C ALA A 42 -12.39 8.21 -3.13
N ALA A 43 -12.81 8.05 -4.39
CA ALA A 43 -11.90 7.72 -5.50
C ALA A 43 -10.87 8.83 -5.75
N LEU A 44 -11.33 10.08 -5.84
CA LEU A 44 -10.47 11.25 -6.07
C LEU A 44 -9.46 11.44 -4.92
N ALA A 45 -9.87 11.18 -3.68
CA ALA A 45 -8.98 11.21 -2.53
C ALA A 45 -7.89 10.12 -2.58
N ARG A 46 -8.14 8.97 -3.23
CA ARG A 46 -7.12 7.93 -3.44
C ARG A 46 -6.14 8.35 -4.53
N GLU A 47 -6.64 8.86 -5.66
CA GLU A 47 -5.81 9.37 -6.75
C GLU A 47 -4.91 10.51 -6.28
N ASN A 48 -5.46 11.48 -5.54
CA ASN A 48 -4.69 12.59 -4.99
C ASN A 48 -3.61 12.12 -4.02
N ARG A 49 -3.87 11.08 -3.20
CA ARG A 49 -2.86 10.47 -2.34
C ARG A 49 -1.72 9.84 -3.16
N ALA A 50 -2.06 9.06 -4.18
CA ALA A 50 -1.07 8.45 -5.07
C ALA A 50 -0.21 9.50 -5.79
N MET A 51 -0.84 10.55 -6.34
CA MET A 51 -0.15 11.68 -6.96
C MET A 51 0.73 12.45 -5.98
N LYS A 52 0.25 12.69 -4.76
CA LYS A 52 1.04 13.35 -3.72
C LYS A 52 2.28 12.53 -3.39
N MET A 53 2.14 11.20 -3.24
CA MET A 53 3.30 10.33 -2.97
C MET A 53 4.32 10.35 -4.10
N GLN A 54 3.85 10.38 -5.35
CA GLN A 54 4.73 10.57 -6.50
C GLN A 54 5.50 11.89 -6.45
N ARG A 55 4.86 12.99 -6.03
CA ARG A 55 5.52 14.30 -5.90
C ARG A 55 6.50 14.33 -4.73
N THR A 56 6.12 13.78 -3.57
CA THR A 56 6.95 13.82 -2.35
C THR A 56 8.21 12.97 -2.49
N PHE A 57 8.11 11.79 -3.12
CA PHE A 57 9.23 10.86 -3.25
C PHE A 57 9.81 10.80 -4.66
N ASN A 58 9.37 11.68 -5.57
CA ASN A 58 9.74 11.71 -6.99
C ASN A 58 9.61 10.35 -7.72
N ARG A 59 8.73 9.47 -7.24
CA ARG A 59 8.56 8.11 -7.80
C ARG A 59 7.22 7.48 -7.47
N SER A 60 6.78 6.55 -8.32
CA SER A 60 5.65 5.66 -8.02
C SER A 60 5.92 4.81 -6.78
N GLY A 61 4.87 4.45 -6.04
CA GLY A 61 4.97 3.70 -4.79
C GLY A 61 5.71 2.36 -4.92
N ILE A 62 5.81 1.79 -6.11
CA ILE A 62 6.66 0.64 -6.44
C ILE A 62 7.73 1.13 -7.43
N ARG A 63 9.00 0.76 -7.18
CA ARG A 63 10.12 1.10 -8.08
C ARG A 63 9.92 0.41 -9.44
N PRO A 64 10.32 1.01 -10.57
CA PRO A 64 10.13 0.41 -11.91
C PRO A 64 10.64 -1.03 -12.02
N LEU A 65 11.77 -1.33 -11.38
CA LEU A 65 12.37 -2.68 -11.32
C LEU A 65 11.42 -3.76 -10.74
N HIS A 66 10.45 -3.36 -9.92
CA HIS A 66 9.52 -4.28 -9.25
C HIS A 66 8.08 -4.10 -9.72
N GLN A 67 7.84 -3.23 -10.71
CA GLN A 67 6.50 -2.92 -11.17
C GLN A 67 5.82 -4.12 -11.84
N ASN A 68 6.60 -4.96 -12.52
CA ASN A 68 6.13 -6.18 -13.17
C ASN A 68 6.19 -7.42 -12.25
N CYS A 69 6.53 -7.29 -10.97
CA CYS A 69 6.52 -8.42 -10.04
C CYS A 69 5.06 -8.79 -9.69
N SER A 70 4.68 -10.03 -9.97
CA SER A 70 3.40 -10.61 -9.59
C SER A 70 3.61 -11.95 -8.88
N PHE A 71 2.54 -12.52 -8.34
CA PHE A 71 2.61 -13.87 -7.77
C PHE A 71 2.86 -14.95 -8.84
N ASP A 72 2.50 -14.69 -10.09
CA ASP A 72 2.56 -15.67 -11.17
C ASP A 72 3.97 -15.81 -11.76
N ASN A 73 4.77 -14.75 -11.70
CA ASN A 73 6.17 -14.77 -12.14
C ASN A 73 7.17 -14.97 -10.98
N TYR A 74 6.69 -15.37 -9.79
CA TYR A 74 7.54 -15.79 -8.69
C TYR A 74 7.95 -17.27 -8.87
N LYS A 75 9.23 -17.53 -9.16
CA LYS A 75 9.74 -18.89 -9.39
C LYS A 75 9.85 -19.66 -8.06
N ILE A 76 9.25 -20.84 -8.02
CA ILE A 76 9.26 -21.74 -6.87
C ILE A 76 10.23 -22.90 -7.15
N GLU A 77 11.25 -23.02 -6.31
CA GLU A 77 12.28 -24.06 -6.33
C GLU A 77 12.33 -24.83 -5.00
N THR A 78 11.85 -24.23 -3.91
CA THR A 78 11.87 -24.84 -2.57
C THR A 78 10.47 -24.85 -1.94
N THR A 79 10.25 -25.75 -0.97
CA THR A 79 9.04 -25.76 -0.16
C THR A 79 8.88 -24.47 0.64
N GLY A 80 9.98 -23.86 1.10
CA GLY A 80 9.95 -22.55 1.77
C GLY A 80 9.37 -21.45 0.89
N GLN A 81 9.78 -21.39 -0.39
CA GLN A 81 9.23 -20.44 -1.37
C GLN A 81 7.75 -20.70 -1.67
N MET A 82 7.34 -21.97 -1.75
CA MET A 82 5.93 -22.33 -1.94
C MET A 82 5.07 -21.83 -0.76
N ASN A 83 5.53 -22.07 0.47
CA ASN A 83 4.84 -21.62 1.68
C ASN A 83 4.78 -20.09 1.78
N ALA A 84 5.89 -19.41 1.47
CA ALA A 84 5.95 -17.95 1.45
C ALA A 84 4.96 -17.35 0.44
N LEU A 85 4.89 -17.93 -0.77
CA LEU A 85 3.95 -17.50 -1.81
C LEU A 85 2.49 -17.73 -1.37
N ALA A 86 2.17 -18.91 -0.85
CA ALA A 86 0.83 -19.24 -0.40
C ALA A 86 0.36 -18.30 0.74
N ALA A 87 1.24 -18.04 1.71
CA ALA A 87 0.94 -17.13 2.81
C ALA A 87 0.78 -15.68 2.33
N ALA A 88 1.57 -15.24 1.35
CA ALA A 88 1.42 -13.92 0.74
C ALA A 88 0.11 -13.77 -0.05
N ARG A 89 -0.36 -14.83 -0.74
CA ARG A 89 -1.68 -14.83 -1.39
C ARG A 89 -2.80 -14.73 -0.36
N GLN A 90 -2.76 -15.56 0.68
CA GLN A 90 -3.73 -15.51 1.77
C GLN A 90 -3.76 -14.13 2.45
N TYR A 91 -2.59 -13.53 2.66
CA TYR A 91 -2.48 -12.17 3.21
C TYR A 91 -3.26 -11.13 2.39
N VAL A 92 -3.16 -11.19 1.07
CA VAL A 92 -3.88 -10.27 0.17
C VAL A 92 -5.38 -10.53 0.22
N ASP A 93 -5.80 -11.79 0.25
CA ASP A 93 -7.22 -12.17 0.32
C ASP A 93 -7.88 -11.73 1.63
N GLU A 94 -7.14 -11.79 2.74
CA GLU A 94 -7.61 -11.38 4.07
C GLU A 94 -7.28 -9.92 4.41
N PHE A 95 -6.79 -9.11 3.46
CA PHE A 95 -6.32 -7.75 3.74
C PHE A 95 -7.44 -6.83 4.24
N ASP A 96 -8.64 -6.96 3.69
CA ASP A 96 -9.76 -6.09 4.02
C ASP A 96 -10.33 -6.39 5.41
N GLY A 97 -10.24 -5.43 6.32
CA GLY A 97 -10.76 -5.53 7.68
C GLY A 97 -9.80 -6.20 8.69
N ASN A 98 -8.58 -6.55 8.26
CA ASN A 98 -7.56 -7.14 9.11
C ASN A 98 -6.45 -6.13 9.43
N ILE A 99 -5.88 -6.24 10.64
CA ILE A 99 -4.70 -5.47 11.07
C ILE A 99 -3.48 -6.40 10.99
N ALA A 100 -3.30 -7.09 9.86
CA ALA A 100 -2.19 -8.01 9.67
C ALA A 100 -1.00 -7.23 9.10
N SER A 101 0.02 -6.99 9.92
CA SER A 101 1.33 -6.54 9.45
C SER A 101 2.15 -7.75 8.97
N PHE A 102 3.24 -7.52 8.24
CA PHE A 102 4.13 -8.60 7.84
C PHE A 102 5.60 -8.22 7.96
N ILE A 103 6.45 -9.23 8.18
CA ILE A 103 7.90 -9.10 8.15
C ILE A 103 8.47 -10.22 7.29
N PHE A 104 9.22 -9.84 6.26
CA PHE A 104 10.02 -10.76 5.46
C PHE A 104 11.49 -10.58 5.83
N SER A 105 12.06 -11.63 6.40
CA SER A 105 13.46 -11.69 6.84
C SER A 105 14.23 -12.67 5.98
N GLY A 106 15.49 -12.40 5.66
CA GLY A 106 16.38 -13.37 5.01
C GLY A 106 17.44 -12.71 4.15
N LYS A 107 18.28 -13.49 3.47
CA LYS A 107 19.43 -12.92 2.72
C LYS A 107 18.98 -12.06 1.51
N PRO A 108 19.84 -11.16 1.00
CA PRO A 108 19.58 -10.47 -0.27
C PRO A 108 19.41 -11.46 -1.43
N GLY A 109 18.54 -11.12 -2.38
CA GLY A 109 18.33 -11.92 -3.59
C GLY A 109 17.42 -13.14 -3.44
N THR A 110 16.74 -13.30 -2.30
CA THR A 110 15.80 -14.40 -2.04
C THR A 110 14.36 -14.11 -2.48
N GLY A 111 14.07 -12.90 -2.97
CA GLY A 111 12.75 -12.54 -3.51
C GLY A 111 11.79 -11.85 -2.53
N LYS A 112 12.28 -11.37 -1.37
CA LYS A 112 11.47 -10.57 -0.42
C LYS A 112 10.74 -9.39 -1.09
N ASN A 113 11.50 -8.57 -1.83
CA ASN A 113 10.96 -7.41 -2.56
C ASN A 113 9.99 -7.82 -3.65
N HIS A 114 10.19 -8.99 -4.28
CA HIS A 114 9.28 -9.51 -5.30
C HIS A 114 7.92 -9.83 -4.70
N LEU A 115 7.86 -10.61 -3.61
CA LEU A 115 6.59 -10.92 -2.96
C LEU A 115 5.92 -9.67 -2.38
N ALA A 116 6.68 -8.75 -1.80
CA ALA A 116 6.14 -7.48 -1.31
C ALA A 116 5.54 -6.64 -2.46
N ALA A 117 6.22 -6.57 -3.60
CA ALA A 117 5.71 -5.89 -4.79
C ALA A 117 4.47 -6.58 -5.37
N ALA A 118 4.43 -7.92 -5.39
CA ALA A 118 3.26 -8.68 -5.81
C ALA A 118 2.04 -8.40 -4.91
N ILE A 119 2.22 -8.40 -3.59
CA ILE A 119 1.19 -7.98 -2.61
C ILE A 119 0.72 -6.55 -2.93
N CYS A 120 1.64 -5.61 -3.08
CA CYS A 120 1.32 -4.22 -3.36
C CYS A 120 0.57 -4.05 -4.69
N ASN A 121 0.96 -4.76 -5.74
CA ASN A 121 0.31 -4.73 -7.06
C ASN A 121 -1.13 -5.25 -6.99
N GLU A 122 -1.37 -6.37 -6.31
CA GLU A 122 -2.74 -6.88 -6.12
C GLU A 122 -3.61 -5.89 -5.32
N LEU A 123 -3.05 -5.27 -4.29
CA LEU A 123 -3.78 -4.26 -3.51
C LEU A 123 -4.05 -2.97 -4.31
N LEU A 124 -3.15 -2.57 -5.20
CA LEU A 124 -3.39 -1.47 -6.16
C LEU A 124 -4.57 -1.80 -7.08
N LEU A 125 -4.66 -3.04 -7.59
CA LEU A 125 -5.79 -3.48 -8.40
C LEU A 125 -7.12 -3.47 -7.62
N ARG A 126 -7.07 -3.73 -6.30
CA ARG A 126 -8.20 -3.56 -5.37
C ARG A 126 -8.47 -2.10 -4.97
N GLY A 127 -7.78 -1.15 -5.61
CA GLY A 127 -7.94 0.29 -5.39
C GLY A 127 -7.41 0.77 -4.04
N LYS A 128 -6.46 0.05 -3.42
CA LYS A 128 -5.78 0.48 -2.19
C LYS A 128 -4.58 1.36 -2.51
N SER A 129 -4.23 2.22 -1.57
CA SER A 129 -2.99 3.00 -1.61
C SER A 129 -1.84 2.21 -0.99
N VAL A 130 -0.77 2.00 -1.75
CA VAL A 130 0.41 1.26 -1.30
C VAL A 130 1.69 2.05 -1.53
N LEU A 131 2.70 1.84 -0.68
CA LEU A 131 4.01 2.45 -0.84
C LEU A 131 5.10 1.49 -0.37
N ILE A 132 6.10 1.25 -1.22
CA ILE A 132 7.36 0.59 -0.90
C ILE A 132 8.45 1.64 -0.84
N ILE A 133 9.11 1.77 0.30
CA ILE A 133 10.11 2.80 0.53
C ILE A 133 11.26 2.27 1.38
N THR A 134 12.50 2.61 1.03
CA THR A 134 13.66 2.24 1.86
C THR A 134 13.76 3.17 3.06
N VAL A 135 14.36 2.70 4.14
CA VAL A 135 14.66 3.57 5.28
C VAL A 135 15.52 4.77 4.87
N ALA A 136 16.47 4.60 3.95
CA ALA A 136 17.29 5.70 3.41
C ALA A 136 16.43 6.80 2.80
N ASP A 137 15.47 6.42 1.97
CA ASP A 137 14.57 7.37 1.30
C ASP A 137 13.70 8.11 2.31
N ILE A 138 13.20 7.43 3.35
CA ILE A 138 12.47 8.09 4.45
C ILE A 138 13.38 9.12 5.12
N MET A 139 14.60 8.72 5.50
CA MET A 139 15.53 9.62 6.19
C MET A 139 15.96 10.80 5.32
N SER A 140 16.15 10.59 4.01
CA SER A 140 16.44 11.67 3.07
C SER A 140 15.28 12.66 3.01
N ALA A 141 14.06 12.16 2.82
CA ALA A 141 12.87 13.01 2.77
C ALA A 141 12.66 13.79 4.08
N MET A 142 12.93 13.17 5.24
CA MET A 142 12.89 13.85 6.54
C MET A 142 13.92 14.99 6.60
N LYS A 143 15.17 14.75 6.20
CA LYS A 143 16.22 15.78 6.18
C LYS A 143 15.87 16.95 5.25
N ASP A 144 15.26 16.66 4.10
CA ASP A 144 14.86 17.68 3.12
C ASP A 144 13.81 18.65 3.70
N THR A 145 12.98 18.19 4.64
CA THR A 145 12.01 19.06 5.34
C THR A 145 12.67 20.13 6.22
N PHE A 146 13.92 19.96 6.63
CA PHE A 146 14.63 21.00 7.40
C PHE A 146 15.04 22.19 6.53
N SER A 147 15.24 21.96 5.24
CA SER A 147 15.68 22.99 4.29
C SER A 147 14.50 23.56 3.49
N ASN A 148 13.41 22.80 3.33
CA ASN A 148 12.22 23.21 2.60
C ASN A 148 11.08 23.64 3.55
N ARG A 149 10.56 24.87 3.38
CA ARG A 149 9.43 25.40 4.19
C ARG A 149 8.06 24.88 3.77
N GLU A 150 7.94 24.22 2.62
CA GLU A 150 6.64 23.79 2.08
C GLU A 150 6.14 22.46 2.67
N THR A 151 7.04 21.61 3.17
CA THR A 151 6.70 20.30 3.73
C THR A 151 7.36 20.12 5.08
N SER A 152 6.56 19.83 6.12
CA SER A 152 7.06 19.52 7.47
C SER A 152 7.24 18.02 7.69
N GLU A 153 8.11 17.65 8.64
CA GLU A 153 8.25 16.26 9.10
C GLU A 153 6.88 15.65 9.49
N GLU A 154 6.06 16.42 10.19
CA GLU A 154 4.73 15.98 10.64
C GLU A 154 3.81 15.67 9.45
N GLN A 155 3.86 16.48 8.39
CA GLN A 155 3.10 16.22 7.18
C GLN A 155 3.57 14.93 6.49
N LEU A 156 4.88 14.70 6.44
CA LEU A 156 5.48 13.49 5.86
C LEU A 156 5.13 12.23 6.66
N LEU A 157 5.19 12.30 7.99
CA LEU A 157 4.76 11.22 8.87
C LEU A 157 3.28 10.89 8.69
N ASN A 158 2.43 11.91 8.57
CA ASN A 158 1.00 11.70 8.32
C ASN A 158 0.74 11.09 6.95
N ASP A 159 1.48 11.51 5.92
CA ASP A 159 1.36 10.94 4.59
C ASP A 159 1.76 9.45 4.56
N LEU A 160 2.90 9.10 5.17
CA LEU A 160 3.37 7.72 5.33
C LEU A 160 2.41 6.87 6.19
N SER A 161 1.75 7.49 7.17
CA SER A 161 0.81 6.79 8.04
C SER A 161 -0.56 6.56 7.39
N ASN A 162 -0.91 7.33 6.36
CA ASN A 162 -2.25 7.32 5.74
C ASN A 162 -2.36 6.50 4.44
N VAL A 163 -1.29 5.81 4.02
CA VAL A 163 -1.40 4.77 2.99
C VAL A 163 -2.00 3.49 3.60
N ASP A 164 -2.74 2.73 2.80
CA ASP A 164 -3.41 1.51 3.26
C ASP A 164 -2.38 0.42 3.60
N LEU A 165 -1.34 0.25 2.78
CA LEU A 165 -0.17 -0.57 3.09
C LEU A 165 1.13 0.23 2.89
N LEU A 166 1.97 0.27 3.91
CA LEU A 166 3.34 0.80 3.83
C LEU A 166 4.31 -0.37 3.99
N VAL A 167 5.19 -0.57 3.03
CA VAL A 167 6.30 -1.52 3.09
C VAL A 167 7.59 -0.73 3.26
N ILE A 168 8.27 -0.95 4.38
CA ILE A 168 9.55 -0.36 4.69
C ILE A 168 10.64 -1.39 4.36
N ASP A 169 11.49 -1.03 3.41
CA ASP A 169 12.58 -1.86 2.90
C ASP A 169 13.93 -1.47 3.50
N GLU A 170 14.88 -2.40 3.45
CA GLU A 170 16.25 -2.24 3.93
C GLU A 170 16.38 -1.87 5.42
N ILE A 171 15.45 -2.35 6.26
CA ILE A 171 15.56 -2.14 7.71
C ILE A 171 16.79 -2.87 8.26
N GLY A 172 17.64 -2.12 8.97
CA GLY A 172 18.87 -2.59 9.58
C GLY A 172 20.09 -2.62 8.66
N VAL A 173 19.95 -2.21 7.39
CA VAL A 173 21.10 -2.09 6.48
C VAL A 173 21.98 -0.87 6.80
N GLN A 174 21.43 0.15 7.46
CA GLN A 174 22.08 1.44 7.69
C GLN A 174 22.52 1.65 9.14
N THR A 175 23.36 2.66 9.33
CA THR A 175 23.88 3.11 10.63
C THR A 175 22.75 3.30 11.63
N GLU A 176 22.84 2.66 12.80
CA GLU A 176 21.83 2.67 13.88
C GLU A 176 21.61 4.05 14.54
N SER A 177 21.24 5.06 13.75
CA SER A 177 20.99 6.40 14.23
C SER A 177 19.78 6.41 15.16
N ARG A 178 19.91 7.06 16.31
CA ARG A 178 18.80 7.27 17.25
C ARG A 178 17.59 7.92 16.57
N TYR A 179 17.82 8.82 15.62
CA TYR A 179 16.77 9.51 14.89
C TYR A 179 15.99 8.55 13.97
N GLU A 180 16.68 7.66 13.26
CA GLU A 180 16.03 6.63 12.42
C GLU A 180 15.09 5.75 13.25
N LYS A 181 15.58 5.24 14.40
CA LYS A 181 14.77 4.44 15.33
C LYS A 181 13.53 5.20 15.78
N VAL A 182 13.65 6.49 16.11
CA VAL A 182 12.52 7.34 16.50
C VAL A 182 11.49 7.48 15.38
N ILE A 183 11.92 7.74 14.15
CA ILE A 183 11.00 7.90 13.01
C ILE A 183 10.28 6.59 12.69
N ILE A 184 10.99 5.46 12.62
CA ILE A 184 10.36 4.15 12.38
C ILE A 184 9.35 3.83 13.50
N ASN A 185 9.72 4.08 14.76
CA ASN A 185 8.81 3.91 15.90
C ASN A 185 7.54 4.75 15.74
N GLN A 186 7.66 6.02 15.36
CA GLN A 186 6.52 6.91 15.15
C GLN A 186 5.61 6.43 14.01
N ILE A 187 6.19 6.01 12.88
CA ILE A 187 5.43 5.49 11.74
C ILE A 187 4.65 4.24 12.15
N VAL A 188 5.31 3.26 12.76
CA VAL A 188 4.65 2.00 13.19
C VAL A 188 3.57 2.29 14.24
N ASP A 189 3.83 3.20 15.19
CA ASP A 189 2.84 3.58 16.21
C ASP A 189 1.57 4.17 15.61
N ARG A 190 1.72 5.19 14.75
CA ARG A 190 0.59 5.88 14.11
C ARG A 190 -0.22 4.92 13.25
N ARG A 191 0.45 4.06 12.49
CA ARG A 191 -0.20 3.07 11.62
C ARG A 191 -0.93 2.01 12.42
N SER A 192 -0.29 1.40 13.40
CA SER A 192 -0.90 0.40 14.28
C SER A 192 -2.11 0.96 15.02
N SER A 193 -1.98 2.15 15.63
CA SER A 193 -3.07 2.84 16.34
C SER A 193 -4.24 3.19 15.41
N SER A 194 -3.96 3.42 14.13
CA SER A 194 -4.96 3.68 13.09
C SER A 194 -5.48 2.40 12.41
N LYS A 195 -5.16 1.21 12.94
CA LYS A 195 -5.55 -0.09 12.37
C LYS A 195 -5.06 -0.29 10.93
N ARG A 196 -3.88 0.24 10.60
CA ARG A 196 -3.26 0.14 9.27
C ARG A 196 -2.04 -0.79 9.32
N PRO A 197 -1.95 -1.79 8.45
CA PRO A 197 -0.85 -2.75 8.46
C PRO A 197 0.46 -2.15 7.93
N THR A 198 1.59 -2.67 8.38
CA THR A 198 2.92 -2.31 7.89
C THR A 198 3.68 -3.57 7.45
N GLY A 199 4.35 -3.50 6.31
CA GLY A 199 5.29 -4.51 5.84
C GLY A 199 6.72 -4.09 6.17
N MET A 200 7.56 -5.03 6.60
CA MET A 200 8.99 -4.79 6.82
C MET A 200 9.81 -5.82 6.06
N LEU A 201 10.81 -5.34 5.30
CA LEU A 201 11.77 -6.18 4.61
C LEU A 201 13.14 -5.98 5.26
N THR A 202 13.78 -7.08 5.67
CA THR A 202 15.06 -7.01 6.36
C THR A 202 15.97 -8.19 6.01
N ASN A 203 17.27 -8.00 6.21
CA ASN A 203 18.25 -9.08 6.18
C ASN A 203 18.55 -9.65 7.57
N HIS A 204 17.96 -9.08 8.61
CA HIS A 204 18.16 -9.47 10.01
C HIS A 204 17.14 -10.49 10.47
N ASN A 205 17.53 -11.35 11.41
CA ASN A 205 16.59 -12.24 12.10
C ASN A 205 15.70 -11.47 13.10
N ILE A 206 14.73 -12.16 13.70
CA ILE A 206 13.78 -11.53 14.64
C ILE A 206 14.47 -10.93 15.88
N ASP A 207 15.52 -11.56 16.40
CA ASP A 207 16.21 -11.13 17.61
C ASP A 207 17.00 -9.84 17.34
N GLU A 208 17.69 -9.79 16.21
CA GLU A 208 18.39 -8.60 15.72
C GLU A 208 17.42 -7.45 15.46
N MET A 209 16.27 -7.73 14.82
CA MET A 209 15.21 -6.74 14.61
C MET A 209 14.65 -6.22 15.94
N THR A 210 14.46 -7.10 16.93
CA THR A 210 13.98 -6.73 18.26
C THR A 210 14.98 -5.84 19.00
N ARG A 211 16.29 -6.11 18.89
CA ARG A 211 17.33 -5.24 19.43
C ARG A 211 17.38 -3.89 18.71
N LEU A 212 17.13 -3.87 17.41
CA LEU A 212 17.23 -2.66 16.59
C LEU A 212 16.02 -1.72 16.78
N LEU A 213 14.80 -2.24 16.72
CA LEU A 213 13.56 -1.47 16.78
C LEU A 213 12.93 -1.42 18.18
N GLY A 214 13.30 -2.34 19.07
CA GLY A 214 12.74 -2.48 20.41
C GLY A 214 11.46 -3.31 20.44
N GLU A 215 11.18 -3.89 21.62
CA GLU A 215 10.04 -4.79 21.84
C GLU A 215 8.70 -4.17 21.48
N ARG A 216 8.50 -2.88 21.78
CA ARG A 216 7.24 -2.18 21.51
C ARG A 216 6.88 -2.12 20.02
N VAL A 217 7.87 -1.99 19.13
CA VAL A 217 7.59 -2.04 17.68
C VAL A 217 7.30 -3.46 17.24
N MET A 218 8.07 -4.43 17.73
CA MET A 218 7.87 -5.82 17.37
C MET A 218 6.51 -6.34 17.85
N ASP A 219 6.05 -5.92 19.02
CA ASP A 219 4.71 -6.23 19.54
C ASP A 219 3.60 -5.71 18.62
N ARG A 220 3.71 -4.46 18.17
CA ARG A 220 2.75 -3.87 17.20
C ARG A 220 2.74 -4.58 15.85
N MET A 221 3.90 -5.03 15.41
CA MET A 221 4.03 -5.81 14.18
C MET A 221 3.44 -7.21 14.30
N LYS A 222 3.24 -7.72 15.53
CA LYS A 222 2.66 -9.03 15.83
C LYS A 222 1.13 -9.01 16.02
N LEU A 223 0.49 -7.84 15.93
CA LEU A 223 -0.96 -7.72 16.09
C LEU A 223 -1.72 -8.51 15.01
N GLY A 224 -2.83 -9.15 15.42
CA GLY A 224 -3.68 -9.94 14.52
C GLY A 224 -2.97 -11.15 13.92
N ASN A 225 -3.37 -11.53 12.71
CA ASN A 225 -2.75 -12.61 11.95
C ASN A 225 -1.48 -12.09 11.24
N SER A 226 -0.53 -11.56 12.01
CA SER A 226 0.72 -11.05 11.46
C SER A 226 1.49 -12.13 10.72
N LEU A 227 2.00 -11.78 9.53
CA LEU A 227 2.72 -12.71 8.67
C LEU A 227 4.22 -12.55 8.88
N TYR A 228 4.85 -13.56 9.49
CA TYR A 228 6.31 -13.62 9.61
C TYR A 228 6.87 -14.72 8.71
N VAL A 229 7.72 -14.36 7.75
CA VAL A 229 8.32 -15.32 6.81
C VAL A 229 9.82 -15.16 6.78
N ILE A 230 10.52 -16.28 6.96
CA ILE A 230 11.98 -16.38 6.84
C ILE A 230 12.32 -16.93 5.45
N PHE A 231 13.20 -16.23 4.75
CA PHE A 231 13.70 -16.53 3.42
C PHE A 231 15.12 -17.08 3.58
N ASP A 232 15.20 -18.38 3.88
CA ASP A 232 16.43 -19.12 4.23
C ASP A 232 17.07 -19.86 3.05
N TRP A 233 16.62 -19.59 1.82
CA TRP A 233 17.16 -20.16 0.59
C TRP A 233 18.24 -19.30 -0.07
N ASP A 234 18.88 -19.85 -1.11
CA ASP A 234 19.95 -19.20 -1.84
C ASP A 234 19.48 -18.03 -2.71
N SER A 235 20.41 -17.13 -3.01
CA SER A 235 20.16 -15.95 -3.85
C SER A 235 19.89 -16.35 -5.30
N TYR A 236 18.72 -15.95 -5.80
CA TYR A 236 18.33 -16.11 -7.20
C TYR A 236 19.21 -15.25 -8.15
N ARG A 237 19.78 -14.15 -7.65
CA ARG A 237 20.59 -13.21 -8.47
C ARG A 237 21.84 -13.86 -9.09
N SER A 238 22.35 -14.93 -8.48
CA SER A 238 23.47 -15.71 -9.03
C SER A 238 23.15 -16.39 -10.36
N ARG A 239 21.87 -16.53 -10.71
CA ARG A 239 21.37 -17.25 -11.89
C ARG A 239 20.77 -16.32 -12.95
N VAL A 240 20.66 -15.02 -12.66
CA VAL A 240 20.11 -14.02 -13.57
C VAL A 240 21.12 -13.72 -14.67
N THR A 241 20.75 -14.01 -15.91
CA THR A 241 21.62 -13.81 -17.09
C THR A 241 21.47 -12.43 -17.75
N GLY A 242 20.69 -11.54 -17.15
CA GLY A 242 20.45 -10.17 -17.62
C GLY A 242 19.36 -10.02 -18.69
N LYS A 243 18.70 -11.12 -19.11
CA LYS A 243 17.60 -11.11 -20.09
C LYS A 243 16.20 -11.08 -19.47
N GLU A 244 16.10 -11.04 -18.15
CA GLU A 244 14.85 -11.20 -17.39
C GLU A 244 14.29 -9.86 -16.86
N TYR A 245 14.85 -8.73 -17.32
CA TYR A 245 14.45 -7.36 -16.96
C TYR A 245 14.07 -6.54 -18.18
#